data_AF-A0A9Q7UC80-F1
#
_entry.id   AF-A0A9Q7UC80-F1
#
_cell.length_a   1.000
_cell.length_b   1.000
_cell.length_c   1.000
_cell.angle_alpha   90.00
_cell.angle_beta   90.00
_cell.angle_gamma   90.00
#
_symmetry.space_group_name_H-M   'P 1'
#
loop_
_entity.id
_entity.type
_entity.pdbx_description
1 polymer ?
#
loop_
_entity_poly.entity_id
_entity_poly.type
_entity_poly.pdbx_seq_one_letter_code
_entity_poly.pdbx_strand_id
1 'polypeptide(L)'
;MRSPNFARAVLRTAARNSTTTTQRVLLRQLTPSLVFPSCTTSSSIPLVRLFSSTPISLKKKNRKNAFAAAEDEFLPEIEEAIEDDDLFGSVSSSSSPSTTSTTPPTSAMSREEFARELESFSAALEWTSLDRGQFPSLHKWRHLAGHASSLSELDSILSLAKLYRDRVGSLGLESGSRFASRACAIGFPEVALNAFLDRYAVGLEYDQESLYLVQKRLAKKLNRSEREVLLRSAEIEGAPVQEGGLFRVLASEGVSEGEKDGGDGKAEAISTRHELDMPLARAQLSLIDRMSILATLSPTDPVLLSFIPTAYITTFHLTGSKSVSNPLLPNIYTRTDALVSLLTSTAQTSISGGKKVEKLLSQRAARLGHILTTVLTYVAFRGQDKFKNAVDGKQLDPVKTMYKFMDRVGGKHEGNTLARKVEPLLQSYGFH
;
A
#
# COMPACT_ATOMS: atom_id res chain seq x y z
N MET A 1 18.63 -43.26 -3.81
CA MET A 1 18.45 -42.74 -2.43
C MET A 1 18.69 -41.23 -2.46
N ARG A 2 17.65 -40.40 -2.29
CA ARG A 2 17.76 -38.92 -2.33
C ARG A 2 18.34 -38.43 -0.98
N SER A 3 19.29 -37.49 -1.02
CA SER A 3 20.13 -37.16 0.13
C SER A 3 19.35 -36.54 1.31
N PRO A 4 19.65 -36.91 2.56
CA PRO A 4 19.03 -36.33 3.76
C PRO A 4 19.30 -34.82 3.92
N ASN A 5 20.29 -34.30 3.20
CA ASN A 5 20.64 -32.88 3.19
C ASN A 5 19.63 -32.02 2.40
N PHE A 6 18.97 -32.57 1.38
CA PHE A 6 17.92 -31.86 0.65
C PHE A 6 16.66 -31.69 1.50
N ALA A 7 16.24 -32.75 2.20
CA ALA A 7 15.09 -32.69 3.11
C ALA A 7 15.31 -31.69 4.26
N ARG A 8 16.52 -31.63 4.85
CA ARG A 8 16.88 -30.62 5.86
C ARG A 8 16.90 -29.19 5.30
N ALA A 9 17.35 -28.99 4.07
CA ALA A 9 17.34 -27.68 3.43
C ALA A 9 15.90 -27.20 3.16
N VAL A 10 15.03 -28.09 2.66
CA VAL A 10 13.60 -27.82 2.41
C VAL A 10 12.83 -27.54 3.72
N LEU A 11 13.13 -28.26 4.81
CA LEU A 11 12.52 -28.00 6.12
C LEU A 11 12.99 -26.67 6.72
N ARG A 12 14.25 -26.26 6.51
CA ARG A 12 14.74 -24.93 6.93
C ARG A 12 14.14 -23.79 6.13
N THR A 13 13.86 -23.97 4.84
CA THR A 13 13.11 -22.97 4.05
C THR A 13 11.64 -22.93 4.44
N ALA A 14 11.01 -24.06 4.73
CA ALA A 14 9.64 -24.10 5.26
C ALA A 14 9.51 -23.40 6.63
N ALA A 15 10.48 -23.60 7.53
CA ALA A 15 10.54 -22.91 8.82
C ALA A 15 10.90 -21.41 8.73
N ARG A 16 11.53 -20.96 7.63
CA ARG A 16 11.69 -19.53 7.33
C ARG A 16 10.44 -18.92 6.69
N ASN A 17 9.64 -19.73 6.00
CA ASN A 17 8.36 -19.29 5.44
C ASN A 17 7.25 -19.30 6.49
N SER A 18 7.40 -20.02 7.61
CA SER A 18 6.39 -20.03 8.69
C SER A 18 6.22 -18.66 9.33
N THR A 19 7.29 -17.86 9.48
CA THR A 19 7.20 -16.48 10.00
C THR A 19 6.45 -15.55 9.03
N THR A 20 6.64 -15.71 7.72
CA THR A 20 5.87 -14.97 6.71
C THR A 20 4.40 -15.39 6.69
N THR A 21 4.13 -16.69 6.85
CA THR A 21 2.76 -17.21 6.95
C THR A 21 2.08 -16.74 8.24
N THR A 22 2.76 -16.74 9.39
CA THR A 22 2.19 -16.23 10.64
C THR A 22 1.98 -14.72 10.62
N GLN A 23 2.90 -13.94 10.04
CA GLN A 23 2.68 -12.50 9.84
C GLN A 23 1.49 -12.22 8.92
N ARG A 24 1.32 -12.99 7.85
CA ARG A 24 0.12 -12.90 6.98
C ARG A 24 -1.16 -13.26 7.72
N VAL A 25 -1.14 -14.31 8.53
CA VAL A 25 -2.30 -14.75 9.33
C VAL A 25 -2.65 -13.71 10.39
N LEU A 26 -1.67 -13.17 11.11
CA LEU A 26 -1.87 -12.11 12.10
C LEU A 26 -2.39 -10.83 11.46
N LEU A 27 -1.81 -10.40 10.33
CA LEU A 27 -2.32 -9.25 9.58
C LEU A 27 -3.76 -9.48 9.15
N ARG A 28 -4.09 -10.68 8.62
CA ARG A 28 -5.47 -11.05 8.26
C ARG A 28 -6.42 -11.09 9.45
N GLN A 29 -5.98 -11.53 10.62
CA GLN A 29 -6.79 -11.55 11.85
C GLN A 29 -7.00 -10.15 12.44
N LEU A 30 -6.03 -9.25 12.25
CA LEU A 30 -6.09 -7.85 12.66
C LEU A 30 -6.82 -6.96 11.64
N THR A 31 -7.31 -7.53 10.55
CA THR A 31 -8.12 -6.88 9.50
C THR A 31 -9.49 -7.55 9.42
N PRO A 32 -10.58 -6.82 9.13
CA PRO A 32 -11.85 -7.47 8.87
C PRO A 32 -11.69 -8.44 7.69
N SER A 33 -12.17 -9.66 7.90
CA SER A 33 -12.23 -10.69 6.89
C SER A 33 -13.11 -10.22 5.74
N LEU A 34 -12.52 -9.85 4.61
CA LEU A 34 -13.27 -9.83 3.37
C LEU A 34 -13.75 -11.25 3.10
N VAL A 35 -15.06 -11.43 3.02
CA VAL A 35 -15.67 -12.57 2.34
C VAL A 35 -15.43 -12.35 0.84
N PHE A 36 -14.20 -12.57 0.39
CA PHE A 36 -13.98 -12.89 -1.01
C PHE A 36 -14.46 -14.33 -1.21
N PRO A 37 -15.03 -14.67 -2.38
CA PRO A 37 -15.30 -16.06 -2.69
C PRO A 37 -14.00 -16.83 -2.49
N SER A 38 -14.02 -17.67 -1.47
CA SER A 38 -12.93 -18.59 -1.20
C SER A 38 -12.81 -19.44 -2.45
N CYS A 39 -11.74 -19.28 -3.23
CA CYS A 39 -11.20 -20.41 -3.95
C CYS A 39 -10.91 -21.45 -2.86
N THR A 40 -11.82 -22.40 -2.75
CA THR A 40 -11.76 -23.56 -1.87
C THR A 40 -10.33 -24.02 -1.75
N THR A 41 -9.82 -23.98 -0.51
CA THR A 41 -8.60 -24.65 -0.10
C THR A 41 -8.80 -26.16 -0.26
N SER A 42 -8.72 -26.66 -1.50
CA SER A 42 -8.33 -28.04 -1.74
C SER A 42 -6.81 -28.09 -1.65
N SER A 43 -6.35 -28.92 -0.73
CA SER A 43 -4.96 -29.24 -0.46
C SER A 43 -4.17 -29.58 -1.73
N SER A 44 -3.47 -28.60 -2.29
CA SER A 44 -2.20 -28.78 -3.00
C SER A 44 -1.60 -27.41 -3.26
N ILE A 45 -0.57 -27.06 -2.49
CA ILE A 45 0.23 -25.85 -2.69
C ILE A 45 0.92 -25.97 -4.06
N PRO A 46 0.62 -25.13 -5.07
CA PRO A 46 1.55 -24.97 -6.18
C PRO A 46 2.69 -24.12 -5.65
N LEU A 47 3.86 -24.73 -5.56
CA LEU A 47 5.12 -24.07 -5.29
C LEU A 47 5.23 -22.85 -6.22
N VAL A 48 5.21 -21.64 -5.67
CA VAL A 48 5.55 -20.41 -6.41
C VAL A 48 6.95 -20.64 -6.99
N ARG A 49 7.05 -20.96 -8.28
CA ARG A 49 8.31 -20.89 -9.02
C ARG A 49 8.69 -19.41 -9.11
N LEU A 50 9.43 -18.95 -8.11
CA LEU A 50 10.26 -17.76 -8.21
C LEU A 50 11.20 -17.98 -9.39
N PHE A 51 10.98 -17.28 -10.50
CA PHE A 51 11.99 -17.18 -11.55
C PHE A 51 13.19 -16.44 -10.96
N SER A 52 14.33 -17.13 -10.96
CA SER A 52 15.62 -16.62 -10.52
C SER A 52 16.15 -15.65 -11.57
N SER A 53 16.01 -14.34 -11.36
CA SER A 53 16.79 -13.34 -12.09
C SER A 53 18.14 -13.15 -11.36
N THR A 54 19.18 -13.84 -11.82
CA THR A 54 20.55 -13.52 -11.42
C THR A 54 21.04 -12.30 -12.20
N PRO A 55 21.45 -11.19 -11.55
CA PRO A 55 22.07 -10.08 -12.27
C PRO A 55 23.49 -10.45 -12.67
N ILE A 56 23.78 -10.46 -13.97
CA ILE A 56 25.14 -10.55 -14.51
C ILE A 56 25.78 -9.17 -14.37
N SER A 57 26.77 -9.06 -13.48
CA SER A 57 27.57 -7.85 -13.29
C SER A 57 28.55 -7.69 -14.45
N LEU A 58 28.28 -6.77 -15.37
CA LEU A 58 29.28 -6.26 -16.30
C LEU A 58 29.99 -5.06 -15.64
N LYS A 59 31.31 -5.21 -15.43
CA LYS A 59 32.19 -4.16 -14.91
C LYS A 59 32.16 -2.94 -15.84
N LYS A 60 31.49 -1.86 -15.46
CA LYS A 60 31.64 -0.54 -16.09
C LYS A 60 32.70 0.29 -15.36
N LYS A 61 33.58 0.89 -16.16
CA LYS A 61 34.80 1.61 -15.77
C LYS A 61 34.44 2.95 -15.11
N ASN A 62 35.14 3.25 -14.02
CA ASN A 62 34.96 4.42 -13.15
C ASN A 62 35.27 5.74 -13.89
N ARG A 63 34.38 6.74 -13.83
CA ARG A 63 34.75 8.16 -14.05
C ARG A 63 34.17 9.01 -12.92
N LYS A 64 35.02 9.88 -12.38
CA LYS A 64 34.81 10.71 -11.19
C LYS A 64 33.82 11.85 -11.44
N ASN A 65 33.10 12.18 -10.37
CA ASN A 65 32.15 13.24 -10.07
C ASN A 65 32.31 14.59 -10.81
N ALA A 66 31.17 15.26 -11.07
CA ALA A 66 31.06 16.71 -10.99
C ALA A 66 29.60 17.12 -10.67
N PHE A 67 29.45 18.04 -9.72
CA PHE A 67 28.25 18.80 -9.31
C PHE A 67 27.21 18.16 -8.36
N ALA A 68 27.58 18.21 -7.08
CA ALA A 68 26.68 18.65 -6.03
C ALA A 68 26.64 20.18 -6.00
N ALA A 69 25.45 20.78 -6.13
CA ALA A 69 25.02 22.08 -5.58
C ALA A 69 23.88 22.67 -6.42
N ALA A 70 22.63 22.52 -5.94
CA ALA A 70 21.51 23.43 -6.18
C ALA A 70 20.34 23.03 -5.24
N GLU A 71 20.35 23.58 -4.02
CA GLU A 71 19.12 24.04 -3.36
C GLU A 71 18.75 25.36 -4.10
N ASP A 72 17.53 25.82 -4.34
CA ASP A 72 16.25 25.73 -3.64
C ASP A 72 15.21 26.36 -4.61
N GLU A 73 14.10 25.70 -4.98
CA GLU A 73 12.83 26.35 -5.35
C GLU A 73 11.71 25.34 -5.66
N PHE A 74 10.52 25.69 -5.21
CA PHE A 74 9.27 24.95 -5.35
C PHE A 74 8.97 24.49 -6.79
N LEU A 75 8.89 23.18 -7.00
CA LEU A 75 8.19 22.55 -8.13
C LEU A 75 7.38 21.35 -7.62
N PRO A 76 6.15 21.14 -8.16
CA PRO A 76 5.31 20.01 -7.78
C PRO A 76 5.96 18.70 -8.22
N GLU A 77 5.87 17.70 -7.34
CA GLU A 77 6.47 16.36 -7.37
C GLU A 77 6.12 15.59 -8.68
N ILE A 78 6.82 15.94 -9.75
CA ILE A 78 7.45 15.14 -10.82
C ILE A 78 6.53 14.22 -11.65
N GLU A 79 6.17 14.72 -12.84
CA GLU A 79 6.28 13.95 -14.09
C GLU A 79 7.72 13.43 -14.18
N GLU A 80 7.95 12.18 -13.79
CA GLU A 80 9.16 11.48 -14.17
C GLU A 80 8.94 11.07 -15.63
N ALA A 81 9.29 11.98 -16.54
CA ALA A 81 9.64 11.60 -17.89
C ALA A 81 10.76 10.57 -17.76
N ILE A 82 10.45 9.32 -18.09
CA ILE A 82 11.45 8.30 -18.38
C ILE A 82 12.07 8.78 -19.69
N GLU A 83 13.14 9.55 -19.60
CA GLU A 83 13.96 9.93 -20.75
C GLU A 83 14.63 8.65 -21.28
N ASP A 84 14.23 8.23 -22.47
CA ASP A 84 14.94 7.21 -23.25
C ASP A 84 16.21 7.83 -23.81
N ASP A 85 17.28 7.78 -23.02
CA ASP A 85 18.64 8.14 -23.44
C ASP A 85 19.23 7.01 -24.31
N ASP A 86 18.66 6.80 -25.50
CA ASP A 86 19.17 5.87 -26.52
C ASP A 86 19.70 6.65 -27.74
N LEU A 87 20.87 7.27 -27.54
CA LEU A 87 21.59 8.12 -28.50
C LEU A 87 22.26 7.37 -29.68
N PHE A 88 22.03 6.07 -29.87
CA PHE A 88 22.62 5.37 -31.03
C PHE A 88 21.74 4.21 -31.56
N GLY A 89 20.94 4.49 -32.59
CA GLY A 89 20.37 3.38 -33.37
C GLY A 89 19.25 3.74 -34.35
N SER A 90 19.55 4.40 -35.46
CA SER A 90 18.82 4.15 -36.71
C SER A 90 19.63 4.56 -37.95
N VAL A 91 20.05 3.55 -38.69
CA VAL A 91 20.45 3.68 -40.09
C VAL A 91 19.34 3.09 -40.95
N SER A 92 18.67 3.91 -41.76
CA SER A 92 18.66 3.79 -43.24
C SER A 92 17.49 4.53 -43.91
N SER A 93 17.88 5.42 -44.84
CA SER A 93 17.33 5.74 -46.19
C SER A 93 15.97 6.46 -46.39
N SER A 94 16.08 7.77 -46.62
CA SER A 94 15.60 8.59 -47.77
C SER A 94 14.11 8.62 -48.18
N SER A 95 13.41 9.74 -47.86
CA SER A 95 12.96 10.78 -48.83
C SER A 95 12.31 11.99 -48.11
N SER A 96 12.64 13.20 -48.59
CA SER A 96 12.49 14.58 -48.06
C SER A 96 11.06 15.18 -48.07
N PRO A 97 10.81 16.46 -47.65
CA PRO A 97 11.24 17.19 -46.44
C PRO A 97 10.10 17.96 -45.71
N SER A 98 10.38 18.30 -44.44
CA SER A 98 10.01 19.52 -43.70
C SER A 98 8.54 19.96 -43.59
N THR A 99 7.94 19.69 -42.43
CA THR A 99 7.37 20.75 -41.58
C THR A 99 7.91 20.56 -40.17
N THR A 100 9.00 21.26 -39.87
CA THR A 100 9.63 21.26 -38.55
C THR A 100 8.84 22.19 -37.65
N SER A 101 7.88 21.64 -36.91
CA SER A 101 7.43 22.26 -35.66
C SER A 101 8.14 21.55 -34.52
N THR A 102 9.27 22.10 -34.11
CA THR A 102 9.85 21.88 -32.79
C THR A 102 8.88 22.47 -31.77
N THR A 103 8.03 21.60 -31.24
CA THR A 103 7.13 21.92 -30.13
C THR A 103 7.39 20.87 -29.05
N PRO A 104 7.98 21.22 -27.89
CA PRO A 104 7.66 20.47 -26.69
C PRO A 104 6.21 20.85 -26.34
N PRO A 105 5.31 19.85 -26.28
CA PRO A 105 4.66 19.63 -25.00
C PRO A 105 4.42 18.15 -24.73
N THR A 106 4.41 17.80 -23.44
CA THR A 106 3.51 16.78 -22.90
C THR A 106 2.06 17.18 -23.23
N SER A 107 1.62 16.99 -24.47
CA SER A 107 0.25 17.31 -24.89
C SER A 107 -0.70 16.33 -24.21
N ALA A 108 -1.54 16.85 -23.30
CA ALA A 108 -2.63 16.08 -22.74
C ALA A 108 -3.50 15.54 -23.89
N MET A 109 -3.62 14.21 -23.98
CA MET A 109 -4.52 13.56 -24.92
C MET A 109 -5.95 14.03 -24.68
N SER A 110 -6.63 14.46 -25.75
CA SER A 110 -8.04 14.85 -25.63
C SER A 110 -8.92 13.62 -25.38
N ARG A 111 -10.11 13.84 -24.82
CA ARG A 111 -11.07 12.76 -24.53
C ARG A 111 -11.51 12.00 -25.80
N GLU A 112 -11.62 12.72 -26.92
CA GLU A 112 -11.99 12.15 -28.21
C GLU A 112 -10.86 11.30 -28.80
N GLU A 113 -9.62 11.78 -28.70
CA GLU A 113 -8.43 11.00 -29.09
C GLU A 113 -8.29 9.75 -28.23
N PHE A 114 -8.49 9.86 -26.92
CA PHE A 114 -8.48 8.73 -26.01
C PHE A 114 -9.51 7.67 -26.40
N ALA A 115 -10.77 8.07 -26.63
CA ALA A 115 -11.83 7.16 -27.05
C ALA A 115 -11.48 6.45 -28.37
N ARG A 116 -10.99 7.21 -29.35
CA ARG A 116 -10.58 6.68 -30.65
C ARG A 116 -9.41 5.70 -30.54
N GLU A 117 -8.39 6.01 -29.74
CA GLU A 117 -7.25 5.12 -29.52
C GLU A 117 -7.65 3.85 -28.77
N LEU A 118 -8.58 3.96 -27.81
CA LEU A 118 -9.12 2.83 -27.06
C LEU A 118 -9.93 1.89 -27.96
N GLU A 119 -10.81 2.43 -28.81
CA GLU A 119 -11.53 1.67 -29.82
C GLU A 119 -10.57 1.00 -30.81
N SER A 120 -9.58 1.74 -31.30
CA SER A 120 -8.54 1.21 -32.20
C SER A 120 -7.75 0.07 -31.55
N PHE A 121 -7.41 0.17 -30.27
CA PHE A 121 -6.73 -0.90 -29.55
C PHE A 121 -7.65 -2.11 -29.34
N SER A 122 -8.93 -1.88 -29.04
CA SER A 122 -9.92 -2.95 -28.87
C SER A 122 -10.16 -3.72 -30.18
N ALA A 123 -10.22 -3.04 -31.32
CA ALA A 123 -10.34 -3.64 -32.65
C ALA A 123 -9.09 -4.47 -33.01
N ALA A 124 -7.90 -4.00 -32.62
CA ALA A 124 -6.66 -4.77 -32.79
C ALA A 124 -6.62 -6.04 -31.94
N LEU A 125 -7.43 -6.13 -30.88
CA LEU A 125 -7.58 -7.33 -30.08
C LEU A 125 -8.61 -8.33 -30.63
N GLU A 126 -9.38 -8.00 -31.67
CA GLU A 126 -10.33 -8.94 -32.27
C GLU A 126 -9.63 -10.17 -32.86
N TRP A 127 -10.29 -11.34 -32.79
CA TRP A 127 -9.74 -12.61 -33.28
C TRP A 127 -9.30 -12.52 -34.75
N THR A 128 -10.04 -11.78 -35.57
CA THR A 128 -9.71 -11.52 -36.99
C THR A 128 -8.33 -10.87 -37.19
N SER A 129 -7.92 -9.99 -36.27
CA SER A 129 -6.62 -9.32 -36.28
C SER A 129 -5.54 -10.22 -35.68
N LEU A 130 -5.86 -10.93 -34.60
CA LEU A 130 -4.93 -11.82 -33.90
C LEU A 130 -4.57 -13.06 -34.74
N ASP A 131 -5.53 -13.63 -35.46
CA ASP A 131 -5.32 -14.78 -36.37
C ASP A 131 -4.36 -14.43 -37.52
N ARG A 132 -4.25 -13.13 -37.86
CA ARG A 132 -3.27 -12.60 -38.83
C ARG A 132 -1.89 -12.35 -38.21
N GLY A 133 -1.69 -12.69 -36.93
CA GLY A 133 -0.45 -12.48 -36.18
C GLY A 133 -0.20 -11.01 -35.79
N GLN A 134 -1.21 -10.14 -35.87
CA GLN A 134 -1.07 -8.73 -35.54
C GLN A 134 -1.41 -8.48 -34.07
N PHE A 135 -0.42 -8.58 -33.20
CA PHE A 135 -0.58 -8.33 -31.77
C PHE A 135 -0.42 -6.83 -31.45
N PRO A 136 -1.37 -6.20 -30.75
CA PRO A 136 -1.19 -4.80 -30.34
C PRO A 136 -0.06 -4.67 -29.32
N SER A 137 0.74 -3.62 -29.47
CA SER A 137 1.92 -3.39 -28.63
C SER A 137 1.55 -2.99 -27.20
N LEU A 138 2.31 -3.50 -26.22
CA LEU A 138 2.18 -3.07 -24.83
C LEU A 138 2.49 -1.58 -24.65
N HIS A 139 3.34 -1.00 -25.49
CA HIS A 139 3.62 0.43 -25.50
C HIS A 139 2.33 1.24 -25.74
N LYS A 140 1.51 0.85 -26.72
CA LYS A 140 0.23 1.53 -27.00
C LYS A 140 -0.75 1.39 -25.83
N TRP A 141 -0.79 0.23 -25.18
CA TRP A 141 -1.60 0.05 -23.97
C TRP A 141 -1.13 0.97 -22.82
N ARG A 142 0.19 1.04 -22.59
CA ARG A 142 0.77 1.90 -21.54
C ARG A 142 0.58 3.38 -21.83
N HIS A 143 0.62 3.77 -23.10
CA HIS A 143 0.28 5.12 -23.55
C HIS A 143 -1.15 5.47 -23.14
N LEU A 144 -2.13 4.65 -23.53
CA LEU A 144 -3.53 4.79 -23.12
C LEU A 144 -3.69 4.83 -21.60
N ALA A 145 -3.13 3.85 -20.89
CA ALA A 145 -3.20 3.78 -19.43
C ALA A 145 -2.59 5.02 -18.74
N GLY A 146 -1.54 5.62 -19.32
CA GLY A 146 -0.91 6.84 -18.82
C GLY A 146 -1.74 8.11 -19.02
N HIS A 147 -2.69 8.11 -19.95
CA HIS A 147 -3.50 9.28 -20.29
C HIS A 147 -4.92 9.25 -19.70
N ALA A 148 -5.41 8.11 -19.20
CA ALA A 148 -6.73 7.99 -18.58
C ALA A 148 -6.98 9.05 -17.49
N SER A 149 -7.95 9.92 -17.68
CA SER A 149 -8.18 11.15 -16.89
C SER A 149 -9.28 11.02 -15.84
N SER A 150 -10.13 9.99 -15.94
CA SER A 150 -11.30 9.79 -15.10
C SER A 150 -11.43 8.34 -14.62
N LEU A 151 -12.29 8.11 -13.62
CA LEU A 151 -12.59 6.76 -13.13
C LEU A 151 -13.13 5.86 -14.25
N SER A 152 -14.08 6.37 -15.05
CA SER A 152 -14.64 5.62 -16.19
C SER A 152 -13.60 5.26 -17.24
N GLU A 153 -12.60 6.12 -17.46
CA GLU A 153 -11.50 5.82 -18.38
C GLU A 153 -10.55 4.77 -17.79
N LEU A 154 -10.26 4.81 -16.48
CA LEU A 154 -9.51 3.72 -15.82
C LEU A 154 -10.25 2.38 -15.93
N ASP A 155 -11.56 2.35 -15.73
CA ASP A 155 -12.37 1.13 -15.83
C ASP A 155 -12.39 0.58 -17.26
N SER A 156 -12.41 1.47 -18.26
CA SER A 156 -12.30 1.11 -19.67
C SER A 156 -10.92 0.48 -19.98
N ILE A 157 -9.84 1.05 -19.41
CA ILE A 157 -8.49 0.50 -19.52
C ILE A 157 -8.36 -0.86 -18.82
N LEU A 158 -8.99 -1.06 -17.67
CA LEU A 158 -9.02 -2.35 -16.97
C LEU A 158 -9.82 -3.40 -17.75
N SER A 159 -10.93 -3.01 -18.38
CA SER A 159 -11.71 -3.89 -19.25
C SER A 159 -10.89 -4.31 -20.47
N LEU A 160 -10.15 -3.37 -21.06
CA LEU A 160 -9.22 -3.64 -22.16
C LEU A 160 -8.07 -4.56 -21.72
N ALA A 161 -7.59 -4.41 -20.48
CA ALA A 161 -6.56 -5.27 -19.92
C ALA A 161 -7.05 -6.71 -19.70
N LYS A 162 -8.27 -6.90 -19.21
CA LYS A 162 -8.91 -8.23 -19.13
C LYS A 162 -9.01 -8.87 -20.52
N LEU A 163 -9.43 -8.09 -21.52
CA LEU A 163 -9.51 -8.56 -22.91
C LEU A 163 -8.14 -8.98 -23.46
N TYR A 164 -7.11 -8.16 -23.21
CA TYR A 164 -5.72 -8.48 -23.59
C TYR A 164 -5.24 -9.75 -22.88
N ARG A 165 -5.57 -9.90 -21.60
CA ARG A 165 -5.20 -11.07 -20.79
C ARG A 165 -5.80 -12.35 -21.33
N ASP A 166 -7.07 -12.33 -21.70
CA ASP A 166 -7.78 -13.50 -22.22
C ASP A 166 -7.28 -13.92 -23.62
N ARG A 167 -6.90 -12.95 -24.45
CA ARG A 167 -6.58 -13.20 -25.87
C ARG A 167 -5.10 -13.33 -26.18
N VAL A 168 -4.25 -12.58 -25.48
CA VAL A 168 -2.81 -12.46 -25.78
C VAL A 168 -1.96 -12.97 -24.62
N GLY A 169 -2.18 -12.46 -23.41
CA GLY A 169 -1.40 -12.87 -22.23
C GLY A 169 -1.18 -11.76 -21.21
N SER A 170 -0.14 -11.89 -20.38
CA SER A 170 0.13 -10.92 -19.30
C SER A 170 0.60 -9.56 -19.84
N LEU A 171 0.09 -8.46 -19.28
CA LEU A 171 0.58 -7.10 -19.56
C LEU A 171 1.89 -6.80 -18.80
N GLY A 172 2.14 -7.52 -17.71
CA GLY A 172 3.38 -7.47 -16.94
C GLY A 172 3.51 -6.28 -15.98
N LEU A 173 4.69 -6.17 -15.38
CA LEU A 173 5.00 -5.29 -14.26
C LEU A 173 5.07 -3.81 -14.65
N GLU A 174 5.69 -3.47 -15.78
CA GLU A 174 5.78 -2.08 -16.27
C GLU A 174 4.39 -1.48 -16.53
N SER A 175 3.49 -2.29 -17.10
CA SER A 175 2.11 -1.90 -17.38
C SER A 175 1.33 -1.68 -16.08
N GLY A 176 1.52 -2.56 -15.09
CA GLY A 176 0.93 -2.39 -13.75
C GLY A 176 1.44 -1.14 -13.03
N SER A 177 2.75 -0.87 -13.09
CA SER A 177 3.36 0.33 -12.52
C SER A 177 2.82 1.61 -13.17
N ARG A 178 2.73 1.64 -14.51
CA ARG A 178 2.19 2.79 -15.26
C ARG A 178 0.72 3.06 -14.90
N PHE A 179 -0.09 2.00 -14.84
CA PHE A 179 -1.51 2.10 -14.46
C PHE A 179 -1.66 2.60 -13.02
N ALA A 180 -0.92 2.02 -12.07
CA ALA A 180 -0.98 2.43 -10.68
C ALA A 180 -0.52 3.87 -10.47
N SER A 181 0.52 4.30 -11.17
CA SER A 181 0.99 5.69 -11.16
C SER A 181 -0.10 6.64 -11.65
N ARG A 182 -0.74 6.33 -12.78
CA ARG A 182 -1.83 7.16 -13.30
C ARG A 182 -3.03 7.21 -12.37
N ALA A 183 -3.52 6.05 -11.92
CA ALA A 183 -4.66 5.97 -10.99
C ALA A 183 -4.38 6.75 -9.69
N CYS A 184 -3.17 6.67 -9.17
CA CYS A 184 -2.72 7.47 -8.03
C CYS A 184 -2.65 8.97 -8.31
N ALA A 185 -2.25 9.37 -9.51
CA ALA A 185 -2.16 10.77 -9.92
C ALA A 185 -3.56 11.41 -9.99
N ILE A 186 -4.54 10.71 -10.56
CA ILE A 186 -5.92 11.20 -10.68
C ILE A 186 -6.78 10.98 -9.42
N GLY A 187 -6.22 10.36 -8.37
CA GLY A 187 -6.87 10.28 -7.05
C GLY A 187 -7.69 9.01 -6.78
N PHE A 188 -7.50 7.95 -7.56
CA PHE A 188 -8.17 6.65 -7.41
C PHE A 188 -7.17 5.50 -7.12
N PRO A 189 -6.35 5.59 -6.04
CA PRO A 189 -5.42 4.51 -5.69
C PRO A 189 -6.11 3.17 -5.36
N GLU A 190 -7.39 3.18 -5.01
CA GLU A 190 -8.21 1.98 -4.76
C GLU A 190 -8.37 1.12 -6.01
N VAL A 191 -8.50 1.76 -7.17
CA VAL A 191 -8.63 1.07 -8.47
C VAL A 191 -7.34 0.33 -8.82
N ALA A 192 -6.18 0.94 -8.53
CA ALA A 192 -4.88 0.29 -8.67
C ALA A 192 -4.73 -0.92 -7.73
N LEU A 193 -5.18 -0.79 -6.48
CA LEU A 193 -5.19 -1.90 -5.53
C LEU A 193 -6.04 -3.07 -6.05
N ASN A 194 -7.26 -2.80 -6.52
CA ASN A 194 -8.13 -3.83 -7.06
C ASN A 194 -7.50 -4.53 -8.27
N ALA A 195 -6.88 -3.77 -9.19
CA ALA A 195 -6.18 -4.33 -10.33
C ALA A 195 -5.04 -5.29 -9.91
N PHE A 196 -4.33 -5.00 -8.81
CA PHE A 196 -3.29 -5.86 -8.26
C PHE A 196 -3.83 -7.10 -7.55
N LEU A 197 -5.00 -6.99 -6.91
CA LEU A 197 -5.70 -8.14 -6.34
C LEU A 197 -6.20 -9.09 -7.45
N ASP A 198 -6.71 -8.51 -8.53
CA ASP A 198 -7.23 -9.23 -9.71
C ASP A 198 -6.15 -9.50 -10.77
N ARG A 199 -4.87 -9.47 -10.40
CA ARG A 199 -3.74 -9.63 -11.33
C ARG A 199 -3.84 -10.83 -12.28
N TYR A 200 -4.50 -11.91 -11.86
CA TYR A 200 -4.66 -13.10 -12.69
C TYR A 200 -5.71 -12.92 -13.80
N ALA A 201 -6.74 -12.13 -13.53
CA ALA A 201 -7.80 -11.78 -14.47
C ALA A 201 -7.41 -10.61 -15.38
N VAL A 202 -6.67 -9.63 -14.84
CA VAL A 202 -6.32 -8.41 -15.57
C VAL A 202 -4.93 -8.48 -16.22
N GLY A 203 -4.05 -9.37 -15.74
CA GLY A 203 -2.68 -9.51 -16.26
C GLY A 203 -1.72 -8.39 -15.85
N LEU A 204 -2.09 -7.56 -14.87
CA LEU A 204 -1.25 -6.48 -14.33
C LEU A 204 -0.48 -6.97 -13.11
N GLU A 205 0.84 -7.01 -13.23
CA GLU A 205 1.74 -7.37 -12.13
C GLU A 205 2.18 -6.14 -11.34
N TYR A 206 2.68 -6.34 -10.13
CA TYR A 206 3.13 -5.27 -9.25
C TYR A 206 4.51 -5.58 -8.66
N ASP A 207 5.25 -4.53 -8.38
CA ASP A 207 6.47 -4.55 -7.60
C ASP A 207 6.29 -3.81 -6.27
N GLN A 208 7.33 -3.85 -5.43
CA GLN A 208 7.31 -3.18 -4.13
C GLN A 208 7.10 -1.67 -4.27
N GLU A 209 7.58 -1.09 -5.37
CA GLU A 209 7.50 0.34 -5.64
C GLU A 209 6.09 0.80 -5.97
N SER A 210 5.41 0.04 -6.82
CA SER A 210 4.00 0.26 -7.13
C SER A 210 3.13 0.13 -5.88
N LEU A 211 3.39 -0.87 -5.04
CA LEU A 211 2.69 -1.03 -3.76
C LEU A 211 2.94 0.16 -2.82
N TYR A 212 4.18 0.64 -2.71
CA TYR A 212 4.52 1.82 -1.91
C TYR A 212 3.80 3.07 -2.42
N LEU A 213 3.76 3.28 -3.73
CA LEU A 213 3.06 4.41 -4.33
C LEU A 213 1.56 4.41 -4.00
N VAL A 214 0.90 3.26 -4.14
CA VAL A 214 -0.52 3.11 -3.81
C VAL A 214 -0.76 3.31 -2.31
N GLN A 215 0.06 2.73 -1.43
CA GLN A 215 -0.02 2.92 0.01
C GLN A 215 0.17 4.40 0.42
N LYS A 216 1.18 5.07 -0.15
CA LYS A 216 1.46 6.50 0.04
C LYS A 216 0.24 7.35 -0.34
N ARG A 217 -0.45 7.00 -1.42
CA ARG A 217 -1.58 7.76 -1.96
C ARG A 217 -2.88 7.48 -1.22
N LEU A 218 -3.13 6.26 -0.76
CA LEU A 218 -4.21 5.93 0.17
C LEU A 218 -4.08 6.72 1.47
N ALA A 219 -2.89 6.73 2.08
CA ALA A 219 -2.64 7.51 3.29
C ALA A 219 -2.79 9.02 3.08
N LYS A 220 -2.32 9.55 1.94
CA LYS A 220 -2.54 10.96 1.57
C LYS A 220 -4.02 11.27 1.43
N LYS A 221 -4.80 10.36 0.82
CA LYS A 221 -6.25 10.51 0.63
C LYS A 221 -6.99 10.49 1.96
N LEU A 222 -6.63 9.58 2.87
CA LEU A 222 -7.20 9.53 4.23
C LEU A 222 -6.97 10.83 5.01
N ASN A 223 -5.80 11.44 4.85
CA ASN A 223 -5.45 12.70 5.53
C ASN A 223 -6.03 13.95 4.84
N ARG A 224 -6.60 13.82 3.63
CA ARG A 224 -7.36 14.91 3.02
C ARG A 224 -8.71 14.97 3.73
N SER A 225 -8.99 16.08 4.41
CA SER A 225 -10.24 16.30 5.14
C SER A 225 -11.45 16.59 4.21
N GLU A 226 -11.38 16.19 2.94
CA GLU A 226 -12.42 16.39 1.96
C GLU A 226 -13.42 15.24 2.04
N ARG A 227 -14.55 15.48 2.73
CA ARG A 227 -15.60 14.50 3.00
C ARG A 227 -16.05 13.75 1.75
N GLU A 228 -16.34 14.48 0.67
CA GLU A 228 -16.84 13.90 -0.58
C GLU A 228 -15.84 12.93 -1.23
N VAL A 229 -14.55 13.25 -1.16
CA VAL A 229 -13.48 12.40 -1.71
C VAL A 229 -13.39 11.08 -0.94
N LEU A 230 -13.54 11.13 0.39
CA LEU A 230 -13.54 9.95 1.24
C LEU A 230 -14.79 9.10 1.01
N LEU A 231 -15.97 9.71 0.92
CA LEU A 231 -17.21 8.97 0.66
C LEU A 231 -17.20 8.26 -0.70
N ARG A 232 -16.71 8.92 -1.76
CA ARG A 232 -16.53 8.29 -3.08
C ARG A 232 -15.60 7.08 -3.00
N SER A 233 -14.57 7.08 -2.16
CA SER A 233 -13.74 5.89 -1.95
C SER A 233 -14.50 4.71 -1.38
N ALA A 234 -15.51 4.93 -0.54
CA ALA A 234 -16.31 3.86 0.02
C ALA A 234 -17.23 3.20 -1.03
N GLU A 235 -17.56 3.94 -2.10
CA GLU A 235 -18.43 3.48 -3.19
C GLU A 235 -17.68 2.70 -4.28
N ILE A 236 -16.35 2.84 -4.36
CA ILE A 236 -15.53 2.09 -5.33
C ILE A 236 -15.60 0.59 -5.02
N GLU A 237 -15.77 -0.23 -6.06
CA GLU A 237 -15.83 -1.69 -5.99
C GLU A 237 -14.68 -2.29 -5.16
N GLY A 238 -14.92 -3.43 -4.52
CA GLY A 238 -13.93 -4.06 -3.63
C GLY A 238 -13.70 -3.32 -2.32
N ALA A 239 -14.54 -2.33 -1.98
CA ALA A 239 -14.57 -1.72 -0.66
C ALA A 239 -14.81 -2.79 0.41
N PRO A 240 -13.96 -2.88 1.44
CA PRO A 240 -14.21 -3.77 2.57
C PRO A 240 -15.48 -3.34 3.28
N VAL A 241 -16.48 -4.22 3.30
CA VAL A 241 -17.71 -3.99 4.04
C VAL A 241 -17.42 -4.27 5.51
N GLN A 242 -17.38 -3.23 6.33
CA GLN A 242 -17.21 -3.38 7.77
C GLN A 242 -18.54 -3.80 8.41
N GLU A 243 -18.90 -5.08 8.26
CA GLU A 243 -20.03 -5.65 8.98
C GLU A 243 -19.59 -6.06 10.39
N GLY A 244 -19.78 -5.17 11.36
CA GLY A 244 -19.92 -5.56 12.77
C GLY A 244 -18.65 -5.75 13.62
N GLY A 245 -17.45 -5.39 13.17
CA GLY A 245 -16.23 -5.53 13.97
C GLY A 245 -15.95 -4.36 14.92
N LEU A 246 -15.77 -3.15 14.37
CA LEU A 246 -15.30 -1.99 15.15
C LEU A 246 -16.43 -1.13 15.72
N PHE A 247 -17.63 -1.18 15.14
CA PHE A 247 -18.82 -0.42 15.54
C PHE A 247 -19.88 -1.26 16.25
N ARG A 248 -19.60 -2.53 16.54
CA ARG A 248 -20.50 -3.34 17.35
C ARG A 248 -20.38 -2.90 18.78
N VAL A 249 -21.26 -1.99 19.18
CA VAL A 249 -21.57 -1.70 20.57
C VAL A 249 -21.99 -3.04 21.17
N LEU A 250 -21.14 -3.63 22.01
CA LEU A 250 -21.55 -4.75 22.84
C LEU A 250 -22.69 -4.22 23.70
N ALA A 251 -23.91 -4.69 23.44
CA ALA A 251 -24.99 -4.53 24.41
C ALA A 251 -24.45 -5.07 25.73
N SER A 252 -24.46 -4.23 26.76
CA SER A 252 -23.99 -4.57 28.10
C SER A 252 -24.66 -5.88 28.56
N GLU A 253 -23.94 -7.01 28.47
CA GLU A 253 -24.30 -8.24 29.18
C GLU A 253 -24.09 -7.98 30.66
N GLY A 254 -25.14 -7.50 31.31
CA GLY A 254 -25.07 -7.10 32.72
C GLY A 254 -26.30 -6.38 33.23
N VAL A 255 -27.51 -6.73 32.81
CA VAL A 255 -28.72 -6.47 33.60
C VAL A 255 -29.60 -7.71 33.55
N SER A 256 -29.66 -8.34 34.72
CA SER A 256 -30.57 -9.39 35.15
C SER A 256 -32.02 -9.18 34.70
N GLU A 257 -32.70 -10.30 34.42
CA GLU A 257 -34.16 -10.39 34.35
C GLU A 257 -34.81 -9.64 35.53
N GLY A 258 -35.71 -8.70 35.19
CA GLY A 258 -36.48 -7.92 36.15
C GLY A 258 -37.51 -7.08 35.42
N GLU A 259 -38.77 -7.24 35.82
CA GLU A 259 -39.99 -6.74 35.18
C GLU A 259 -40.10 -5.21 35.08
N LYS A 260 -40.88 -4.79 34.06
CA LYS A 260 -41.71 -3.57 33.95
C LYS A 260 -41.48 -2.46 34.99
N ASP A 261 -41.02 -1.29 34.55
CA ASP A 261 -41.83 -0.06 34.58
C ASP A 261 -41.16 1.09 33.81
N GLY A 262 -41.95 2.11 33.45
CA GLY A 262 -41.68 3.13 32.45
C GLY A 262 -40.38 3.94 32.55
N GLY A 263 -39.98 4.46 31.39
CA GLY A 263 -38.85 5.37 31.25
C GLY A 263 -38.49 5.65 29.79
N ASP A 264 -39.46 6.11 28.99
CA ASP A 264 -39.17 6.82 27.74
C ASP A 264 -38.25 8.01 28.05
N GLY A 265 -37.08 8.06 27.43
CA GLY A 265 -36.24 9.27 27.48
C GLY A 265 -34.74 9.10 27.79
N LYS A 266 -34.17 7.89 27.85
CA LYS A 266 -32.70 7.72 27.96
C LYS A 266 -32.00 7.12 26.74
N ALA A 267 -32.72 6.42 25.86
CA ALA A 267 -32.14 5.89 24.63
C ALA A 267 -31.92 6.97 23.54
N GLU A 268 -32.72 8.03 23.53
CA GLU A 268 -32.64 9.11 22.54
C GLU A 268 -31.61 10.20 22.90
N ALA A 269 -31.12 10.25 24.14
CA ALA A 269 -30.16 11.27 24.57
C ALA A 269 -28.69 10.92 24.25
N ILE A 270 -28.39 9.66 23.89
CA ILE A 270 -27.05 9.23 23.49
C ILE A 270 -26.83 9.46 21.97
N SER A 271 -27.89 9.51 21.16
CA SER A 271 -27.76 9.70 19.71
C SER A 271 -27.21 11.09 19.34
N THR A 272 -27.69 12.14 19.99
CA THR A 272 -27.43 13.52 19.54
C THR A 272 -26.02 14.05 19.82
N ARG A 273 -25.22 13.40 20.66
CA ARG A 273 -23.80 13.77 20.93
C ARG A 273 -22.78 12.73 20.45
N HIS A 274 -23.21 11.58 19.96
CA HIS A 274 -22.33 10.48 19.51
C HIS A 274 -22.54 10.08 18.05
N GLU A 275 -23.15 10.94 17.24
CA GLU A 275 -23.08 10.85 15.79
C GLU A 275 -21.64 11.16 15.31
N LEU A 276 -20.72 10.22 15.55
CA LEU A 276 -19.71 9.93 14.54
C LEU A 276 -20.48 9.88 13.21
N ASP A 277 -20.12 10.72 12.25
CA ASP A 277 -20.67 10.66 10.88
C ASP A 277 -20.37 9.25 10.36
N MET A 278 -21.33 8.34 10.56
CA MET A 278 -21.16 6.91 10.34
C MET A 278 -20.70 6.64 8.90
N PRO A 279 -21.23 7.33 7.87
CA PRO A 279 -20.66 7.31 6.51
C PRO A 279 -19.19 7.69 6.43
N LEU A 280 -18.79 8.82 7.03
CA LEU A 280 -17.39 9.30 6.97
C LEU A 280 -16.44 8.37 7.73
N ALA A 281 -16.83 7.92 8.92
CA ALA A 281 -16.03 6.99 9.72
C ALA A 281 -15.87 5.65 9.01
N ARG A 282 -16.94 5.13 8.38
CA ARG A 282 -16.87 3.93 7.52
C ARG A 282 -15.96 4.14 6.31
N ALA A 283 -16.00 5.30 5.67
CA ALA A 283 -15.14 5.62 4.55
C ALA A 283 -13.65 5.68 4.94
N GLN A 284 -13.33 6.34 6.04
CA GLN A 284 -11.97 6.39 6.60
C GLN A 284 -11.47 4.99 6.93
N LEU A 285 -12.30 4.18 7.58
CA LEU A 285 -11.98 2.80 7.92
C LEU A 285 -11.84 1.89 6.69
N SER A 286 -12.66 2.09 5.66
CA SER A 286 -12.54 1.39 4.38
C SER A 286 -11.18 1.66 3.71
N LEU A 287 -10.67 2.90 3.79
CA LEU A 287 -9.32 3.22 3.33
C LEU A 287 -8.23 2.53 4.17
N ILE A 288 -8.41 2.47 5.49
CA ILE A 288 -7.48 1.77 6.39
C ILE A 288 -7.46 0.26 6.11
N ASP A 289 -8.62 -0.34 5.83
CA ASP A 289 -8.71 -1.75 5.47
C ASP A 289 -8.04 -2.00 4.11
N ARG A 290 -8.20 -1.12 3.12
CA ARG A 290 -7.47 -1.19 1.85
C ARG A 290 -5.96 -1.11 2.03
N MET A 291 -5.47 -0.21 2.88
CA MET A 291 -4.05 -0.16 3.25
C MET A 291 -3.57 -1.46 3.90
N SER A 292 -4.45 -2.13 4.62
CA SER A 292 -4.15 -3.40 5.27
C SER A 292 -4.13 -4.57 4.29
N ILE A 293 -5.08 -4.62 3.35
CA ILE A 293 -5.08 -5.57 2.23
C ILE A 293 -3.80 -5.42 1.41
N LEU A 294 -3.42 -4.18 1.08
CA LEU A 294 -2.19 -3.90 0.35
C LEU A 294 -0.96 -4.44 1.10
N ALA A 295 -0.88 -4.24 2.41
CA ALA A 295 0.20 -4.81 3.22
C ALA A 295 0.22 -6.35 3.21
N THR A 296 -0.91 -7.04 2.98
CA THR A 296 -0.90 -8.52 2.83
C THR A 296 -0.20 -8.98 1.54
N LEU A 297 -0.12 -8.13 0.52
CA LEU A 297 0.59 -8.40 -0.73
C LEU A 297 2.12 -8.38 -0.54
N SER A 298 2.60 -7.65 0.48
CA SER A 298 4.01 -7.60 0.89
C SER A 298 4.16 -7.61 2.43
N PRO A 299 3.85 -8.75 3.07
CA PRO A 299 3.69 -8.85 4.54
C PRO A 299 5.01 -8.69 5.31
N THR A 300 6.14 -8.82 4.62
CA THR A 300 7.48 -8.75 5.22
C THR A 300 8.06 -7.34 5.16
N ASP A 301 7.40 -6.38 4.51
CA ASP A 301 7.90 -5.01 4.43
C ASP A 301 7.37 -4.15 5.59
N PRO A 302 8.23 -3.77 6.57
CA PRO A 302 7.82 -2.90 7.66
C PRO A 302 7.49 -1.48 7.18
N VAL A 303 7.99 -1.02 6.03
CA VAL A 303 7.72 0.32 5.51
C VAL A 303 6.25 0.43 5.11
N LEU A 304 5.72 -0.51 4.31
CA LEU A 304 4.29 -0.54 3.96
C LEU A 304 3.39 -0.73 5.18
N LEU A 305 3.79 -1.62 6.10
CA LEU A 305 3.06 -1.92 7.32
C LEU A 305 2.93 -0.69 8.24
N SER A 306 3.94 0.18 8.27
CA SER A 306 3.97 1.35 9.15
C SER A 306 2.84 2.36 8.91
N PHE A 307 2.27 2.39 7.70
CA PHE A 307 1.14 3.28 7.38
C PHE A 307 -0.14 2.93 8.14
N ILE A 308 -0.37 1.66 8.46
CA ILE A 308 -1.61 1.18 9.08
C ILE A 308 -1.77 1.68 10.53
N PRO A 309 -0.82 1.43 11.48
CA PRO A 309 -0.95 1.95 12.83
C PRO A 309 -0.98 3.48 12.84
N THR A 310 -0.19 4.16 12.00
CA THR A 310 -0.26 5.62 11.87
C THR A 310 -1.65 6.09 11.47
N ALA A 311 -2.29 5.44 10.49
CA ALA A 311 -3.63 5.78 10.05
C ALA A 311 -4.68 5.62 11.17
N TYR A 312 -4.59 4.56 11.99
CA TYR A 312 -5.44 4.41 13.18
C TYR A 312 -5.20 5.54 14.19
N ILE A 313 -3.94 5.82 14.51
CA ILE A 313 -3.56 6.84 15.49
C ILE A 313 -4.07 8.23 15.07
N THR A 314 -3.89 8.60 13.80
CA THR A 314 -4.30 9.92 13.29
C THR A 314 -5.81 10.03 13.17
N THR A 315 -6.48 9.00 12.65
CA THR A 315 -7.95 9.02 12.42
C THR A 315 -8.73 9.07 13.73
N PHE A 316 -8.29 8.31 14.74
CA PHE A 316 -8.98 8.24 16.04
C PHE A 316 -8.38 9.16 17.10
N HIS A 317 -7.41 10.00 16.72
CA HIS A 317 -6.72 10.94 17.62
C HIS A 317 -6.24 10.29 18.94
N LEU A 318 -5.63 9.10 18.83
CA LEU A 318 -5.35 8.22 19.99
C LEU A 318 -4.32 8.77 20.99
N THR A 319 -3.64 9.87 20.64
CA THR A 319 -2.66 10.58 21.46
C THR A 319 -3.20 11.90 22.05
N GLY A 320 -4.48 12.22 21.84
CA GLY A 320 -5.13 13.43 22.35
C GLY A 320 -5.73 13.24 23.74
N SER A 321 -5.70 14.29 24.57
CA SER A 321 -6.27 14.28 25.93
C SER A 321 -7.80 14.40 25.99
N LYS A 322 -8.49 14.40 24.85
CA LYS A 322 -9.94 14.58 24.80
C LYS A 322 -10.63 13.27 25.17
N SER A 323 -10.94 13.12 26.46
CA SER A 323 -11.77 12.03 27.00
C SER A 323 -13.23 12.23 26.59
N VAL A 324 -13.55 11.99 25.32
CA VAL A 324 -14.92 11.62 24.99
C VAL A 324 -15.02 10.14 25.31
N SER A 325 -15.93 9.76 26.20
CA SER A 325 -16.21 8.39 26.60
C SER A 325 -16.77 7.59 25.41
N ASN A 326 -15.90 7.28 24.44
CA ASN A 326 -16.26 6.48 23.28
C ASN A 326 -16.13 5.01 23.66
N PRO A 327 -17.25 4.24 23.71
CA PRO A 327 -17.22 2.84 24.10
C PRO A 327 -16.42 1.95 23.13
N LEU A 328 -16.11 2.43 21.93
CA LEU A 328 -15.29 1.72 20.93
C LEU A 328 -13.79 1.95 21.10
N LEU A 329 -13.40 2.96 21.89
CA LEU A 329 -12.01 3.37 22.06
C LEU A 329 -11.11 2.26 22.64
N PRO A 330 -11.56 1.44 23.61
CA PRO A 330 -10.75 0.31 24.08
C PRO A 330 -10.39 -0.69 22.98
N ASN A 331 -11.35 -1.03 22.11
CA ASN A 331 -11.13 -1.95 20.99
C ASN A 331 -10.17 -1.37 19.95
N ILE A 332 -10.25 -0.05 19.72
CA ILE A 332 -9.33 0.67 18.84
C ILE A 332 -7.91 0.67 19.41
N TYR A 333 -7.75 0.91 20.72
CA TYR A 333 -6.46 0.81 21.39
C TYR A 333 -5.88 -0.61 21.31
N THR A 334 -6.66 -1.65 21.63
CA THR A 334 -6.17 -3.04 21.54
C THR A 334 -5.74 -3.42 20.12
N ARG A 335 -6.50 -2.98 19.11
CA ARG A 335 -6.16 -3.23 17.70
C ARG A 335 -4.90 -2.49 17.30
N THR A 336 -4.77 -1.23 17.71
CA THR A 336 -3.58 -0.41 17.44
C THR A 336 -2.34 -0.98 18.14
N ASP A 337 -2.47 -1.43 19.39
CA ASP A 337 -1.38 -2.08 20.15
C ASP A 337 -0.88 -3.36 19.45
N ALA A 338 -1.80 -4.17 18.93
CA ALA A 338 -1.45 -5.35 18.16
C ALA A 338 -0.77 -5.01 16.83
N LEU A 339 -1.21 -3.96 16.13
CA LEU A 339 -0.58 -3.48 14.89
C LEU A 339 0.83 -2.93 15.14
N VAL A 340 1.05 -2.19 16.24
CA VAL A 340 2.37 -1.73 16.64
C VAL A 340 3.26 -2.92 16.98
N SER A 341 2.75 -3.91 17.72
CA SER A 341 3.48 -5.15 18.02
C SER A 341 3.87 -5.91 16.75
N LEU A 342 2.96 -6.00 15.77
CA LEU A 342 3.22 -6.59 14.46
C LEU A 342 4.31 -5.80 13.70
N LEU A 343 4.22 -4.46 13.67
CA LEU A 343 5.23 -3.60 13.06
C LEU A 343 6.60 -3.80 13.72
N THR A 344 6.66 -3.82 15.05
CA THR A 344 7.90 -4.05 15.81
C THR A 344 8.50 -5.41 15.54
N SER A 345 7.70 -6.48 15.55
CA SER A 345 8.20 -7.82 15.22
C SER A 345 8.72 -7.90 13.77
N THR A 346 8.00 -7.30 12.81
CA THR A 346 8.40 -7.30 11.39
C THR A 346 9.67 -6.49 11.17
N ALA A 347 9.78 -5.31 11.79
CA ALA A 347 11.00 -4.50 11.79
C ALA A 347 12.18 -5.26 12.42
N GLN A 348 11.99 -5.93 13.56
CA GLN A 348 13.02 -6.74 14.19
C GLN A 348 13.49 -7.88 13.27
N THR A 349 12.57 -8.57 12.58
CA THR A 349 12.93 -9.61 11.60
C THR A 349 13.74 -9.03 10.44
N SER A 350 13.35 -7.86 9.91
CA SER A 350 14.08 -7.14 8.86
C SER A 350 15.50 -6.74 9.30
N ILE A 351 15.66 -6.29 10.54
CA ILE A 351 16.97 -5.95 11.13
C ILE A 351 17.82 -7.21 11.37
N SER A 352 17.22 -8.31 11.81
CA SER A 352 17.95 -9.56 12.03
C SER A 352 18.31 -10.30 10.72
N GLY A 353 17.57 -10.02 9.64
CA GLY A 353 17.82 -10.60 8.33
C GLY A 353 19.19 -10.18 7.82
N GLY A 354 20.10 -11.13 7.61
CA GLY A 354 21.47 -10.86 7.12
C GLY A 354 21.56 -10.34 5.68
N LYS A 355 20.43 -10.04 5.03
CA LYS A 355 20.42 -9.42 3.69
C LYS A 355 20.70 -7.94 3.82
N LYS A 356 21.60 -7.43 2.97
CA LYS A 356 21.83 -5.98 2.81
C LYS A 356 20.49 -5.35 2.44
N VAL A 357 19.93 -4.56 3.35
CA VAL A 357 18.70 -3.80 3.08
C VAL A 357 19.12 -2.57 2.28
N GLU A 358 18.45 -2.36 1.16
CA GLU A 358 18.67 -1.18 0.33
C GLU A 358 18.25 0.06 1.12
N LYS A 359 19.09 1.10 1.07
CA LYS A 359 18.76 2.36 1.73
C LYS A 359 17.59 3.00 0.99
N LEU A 360 16.62 3.49 1.73
CA LEU A 360 15.55 4.29 1.17
C LEU A 360 16.11 5.59 0.63
N LEU A 361 15.52 6.07 -0.47
CA LEU A 361 15.74 7.43 -0.94
C LEU A 361 15.40 8.44 0.17
N SER A 362 16.10 9.56 0.22
CA SER A 362 16.00 10.57 1.31
C SER A 362 14.55 10.97 1.62
N GLN A 363 13.74 11.24 0.59
CA GLN A 363 12.33 11.61 0.74
C GLN A 363 11.48 10.50 1.39
N ARG A 364 11.75 9.23 1.06
CA ARG A 364 11.04 8.09 1.64
C ARG A 364 11.47 7.84 3.07
N ALA A 365 12.75 8.02 3.35
CA ALA A 365 13.28 7.95 4.71
C ALA A 365 12.65 9.04 5.59
N ALA A 366 12.62 10.30 5.15
CA ALA A 366 11.99 11.39 5.89
C ALA A 366 10.50 11.12 6.17
N ARG A 367 9.77 10.58 5.19
CA ARG A 367 8.37 10.18 5.36
C ARG A 367 8.21 9.06 6.37
N LEU A 368 9.04 8.02 6.28
CA LEU A 368 9.05 6.95 7.28
C LEU A 368 9.36 7.52 8.68
N GLY A 369 10.30 8.45 8.80
CA GLY A 369 10.60 9.14 10.05
C GLY A 369 9.37 9.86 10.63
N HIS A 370 8.59 10.55 9.80
CA HIS A 370 7.34 11.18 10.24
C HIS A 370 6.27 10.16 10.70
N ILE A 371 6.10 9.07 9.93
CA ILE A 371 5.19 7.96 10.28
C ILE A 371 5.60 7.34 11.63
N LEU A 372 6.88 7.01 11.78
CA LEU A 372 7.43 6.42 13.01
C LEU A 372 7.35 7.40 14.19
N THR A 373 7.49 8.70 13.97
CA THR A 373 7.28 9.71 15.03
C THR A 373 5.86 9.57 15.60
N THR A 374 4.85 9.47 14.74
CA THR A 374 3.45 9.32 15.15
C THR A 374 3.23 8.03 15.95
N VAL A 375 3.77 6.92 15.45
CA VAL A 375 3.69 5.61 16.14
C VAL A 375 4.38 5.66 17.50
N LEU A 376 5.56 6.27 17.58
CA LEU A 376 6.33 6.32 18.83
C LEU A 376 5.73 7.31 19.85
N THR A 377 5.08 8.38 19.41
CA THR A 377 4.26 9.23 20.31
C THR A 377 3.12 8.43 20.93
N TYR A 378 2.47 7.57 20.15
CA TYR A 378 1.45 6.66 20.67
C TYR A 378 2.03 5.64 21.66
N VAL A 379 3.19 5.05 21.37
CA VAL A 379 3.90 4.15 22.29
C VAL A 379 4.26 4.86 23.60
N ALA A 380 4.73 6.10 23.52
CA ALA A 380 5.04 6.91 24.70
C ALA A 380 3.79 7.15 25.57
N PHE A 381 2.67 7.51 24.94
CA PHE A 381 1.39 7.71 25.62
C PHE A 381 0.83 6.43 26.25
N ARG A 382 0.96 5.27 25.58
CA ARG A 382 0.39 3.99 26.06
C ARG A 382 1.21 3.27 27.12
N GLY A 383 2.52 3.53 27.17
CA GLY A 383 3.47 2.76 27.97
C GLY A 383 4.05 1.55 27.21
N GLN A 384 5.35 1.31 27.41
CA GLN A 384 6.11 0.30 26.65
C GLN A 384 5.80 -1.16 27.06
N ASP A 385 5.23 -1.36 28.24
CA ASP A 385 4.89 -2.67 28.81
C ASP A 385 3.75 -3.40 28.07
N LYS A 386 2.97 -2.66 27.26
CA LYS A 386 1.79 -3.20 26.55
C LYS A 386 2.13 -4.01 25.31
N PHE A 387 3.35 -3.91 24.78
CA PHE A 387 3.70 -4.49 23.48
C PHE A 387 4.41 -5.84 23.65
N LYS A 388 3.79 -6.91 23.13
CA LYS A 388 4.31 -8.28 23.19
C LYS A 388 4.28 -8.93 21.82
N ASN A 389 5.26 -9.80 21.54
CA ASN A 389 5.29 -10.57 20.31
C ASN A 389 4.15 -11.58 20.33
N ALA A 390 3.28 -11.54 19.31
CA ALA A 390 2.14 -12.45 19.19
C ALA A 390 2.53 -13.93 19.07
N VAL A 391 3.75 -14.23 18.61
CA VAL A 391 4.23 -15.61 18.42
C VAL A 391 4.84 -16.18 19.70
N ASP A 392 5.71 -15.43 20.36
CA ASP A 392 6.53 -15.93 21.47
C ASP A 392 6.11 -15.37 22.85
N GLY A 393 5.15 -14.43 22.90
CA GLY A 393 4.73 -13.74 24.13
C GLY A 393 5.79 -12.81 24.75
N LYS A 394 7.00 -12.76 24.19
CA LYS A 394 8.11 -11.94 24.68
C LYS A 394 7.79 -10.45 24.58
N GLN A 395 8.18 -9.70 25.60
CA GLN A 395 8.07 -8.25 25.59
C GLN A 395 8.89 -7.67 24.44
N LEU A 396 8.27 -6.76 23.69
CA LEU A 396 8.90 -6.03 22.61
C LEU A 396 9.37 -4.67 23.12
N ASP A 397 10.40 -4.13 22.47
CA ASP A 397 10.86 -2.75 22.67
C ASP A 397 10.64 -1.97 21.37
N PRO A 398 9.45 -1.37 21.17
CA PRO A 398 9.14 -0.64 19.95
C PRO A 398 10.09 0.54 19.72
N VAL A 399 10.48 1.27 20.76
CA VAL A 399 11.34 2.46 20.66
C VAL A 399 12.69 2.08 20.08
N LYS A 400 13.41 1.17 20.75
CA LYS A 400 14.73 0.74 20.31
C LYS A 400 14.70 0.06 18.95
N THR A 401 13.66 -0.72 18.68
CA THR A 401 13.52 -1.43 17.41
C THR A 401 13.26 -0.47 16.25
N MET A 402 12.39 0.53 16.42
CA MET A 402 12.09 1.51 15.37
C MET A 402 13.27 2.46 15.10
N TYR A 403 14.02 2.87 16.13
CA TYR A 403 15.25 3.65 15.91
C TYR A 403 16.29 2.87 15.11
N LYS A 404 16.55 1.61 15.51
CA LYS A 404 17.48 0.74 14.76
C LYS A 404 16.99 0.44 13.35
N PHE A 405 15.68 0.31 13.17
CA PHE A 405 15.10 0.14 11.84
C PHE A 405 15.36 1.38 10.99
N MET A 406 15.10 2.57 11.53
CA MET A 406 15.34 3.85 10.85
C MET A 406 16.81 4.05 10.50
N ASP A 407 17.73 3.74 11.42
CA ASP A 407 19.17 3.78 11.16
C ASP A 407 19.59 2.87 10.00
N ARG A 408 18.94 1.72 9.88
CA ARG A 408 19.23 0.74 8.83
C ARG A 408 18.71 1.21 7.47
N VAL A 409 17.49 1.72 7.39
CA VAL A 409 16.82 2.04 6.12
C VAL A 409 17.00 3.49 5.68
N GLY A 410 17.00 4.45 6.61
CA GLY A 410 17.19 5.88 6.34
C GLY A 410 18.58 6.41 6.72
N GLY A 411 19.37 5.62 7.47
CA GLY A 411 20.68 6.05 7.95
C GLY A 411 20.63 6.77 9.29
N LYS A 412 21.80 6.90 9.92
CA LYS A 412 21.94 7.48 11.27
C LYS A 412 21.41 8.91 11.41
N HIS A 413 21.46 9.70 10.33
CA HIS A 413 20.95 11.07 10.34
C HIS A 413 19.45 11.11 10.63
N GLU A 414 18.68 10.29 9.91
CA GLU A 414 17.23 10.20 10.08
C GLU A 414 16.85 9.54 11.41
N GLY A 415 17.61 8.52 11.84
CA GLY A 415 17.44 7.91 13.16
C GLY A 415 17.64 8.93 14.30
N ASN A 416 18.69 9.76 14.23
CA ASN A 416 18.93 10.83 15.19
C ASN A 416 17.83 11.90 15.16
N THR A 417 17.35 12.26 13.97
CA THR A 417 16.24 13.22 13.82
C THR A 417 14.96 12.69 14.45
N LEU A 418 14.67 11.39 14.25
CA LEU A 418 13.55 10.71 14.89
C LEU A 418 13.70 10.70 16.42
N ALA A 419 14.88 10.34 16.94
CA ALA A 419 15.16 10.31 18.37
C ALA A 419 14.95 11.69 19.03
N ARG A 420 15.49 12.77 18.44
CA ARG A 420 15.30 14.13 18.96
C ARG A 420 13.84 14.56 19.08
N LYS A 421 12.95 14.06 18.21
CA LYS A 421 11.51 14.37 18.26
C LYS A 421 10.76 13.55 19.31
N VAL A 422 11.18 12.31 19.54
CA VAL A 422 10.45 11.33 20.36
C VAL A 422 10.97 11.26 21.79
N GLU A 423 12.26 11.44 22.04
CA GLU A 423 12.86 11.38 23.38
C GLU A 423 12.22 12.34 24.40
N PRO A 424 11.94 13.62 24.07
CA PRO A 424 11.25 14.52 25.00
C PRO A 424 9.85 14.01 25.39
N LEU A 425 9.15 13.34 24.45
CA LEU A 425 7.82 12.78 24.69
C LEU A 425 7.89 11.54 25.58
N LEU A 426 8.87 10.66 25.35
CA LEU A 426 9.11 9.50 26.21
C LEU A 426 9.44 9.93 27.65
N GLN A 427 10.19 11.02 27.81
CA GLN A 427 10.46 11.59 29.13
C GLN A 427 9.20 12.17 29.75
N SER A 428 8.39 12.95 29.02
CA SER A 428 7.18 13.54 29.59
C SER A 428 6.14 12.51 30.03
N TYR A 429 6.00 11.40 29.29
CA TYR A 429 5.05 10.33 29.64
C TYR A 429 5.62 9.29 30.60
N GLY A 430 6.95 9.18 30.73
CA GLY A 430 7.62 8.23 31.62
C GLY A 430 7.61 8.59 33.10
N PHE A 431 7.02 9.73 33.49
CA PHE A 431 6.88 10.18 34.88
C PHE A 431 5.48 9.93 35.48
N HIS A 432 4.64 9.09 34.85
CA HIS A 432 3.31 8.73 35.36
C HIS A 432 3.14 7.23 35.60
#